data_AF-A0A832MTB1-F1
#
_entry.id   AF-A0A832MTB1-F1
#
_cell.length_a   1.000
_cell.length_b   1.000
_cell.length_c   1.000
_cell.angle_alpha   90.00
_cell.angle_beta   90.00
_cell.angle_gamma   90.00
#
_symmetry.space_group_name_H-M   'P 1'
#
loop_
_entity.id
_entity.type
_entity.pdbx_description
1 polymer ?
#
loop_
_entity_poly.entity_id
_entity_poly.type
_entity_poly.pdbx_seq_one_letter_code
_entity_poly.pdbx_strand_id
1 'polypeptide(L)' 'NVEEQIGVTLTESLAMWPAASVSGYYFAHPESRYFGLGKITDEQVKDYASRKGITLEKARKWLHPILAG' A
#
# COMPACT_ATOMS: atom_id res chain seq x y z
N ASN A 1 -15.39 12.77 -4.01
CA ASN A 1 -14.15 12.32 -3.32
C ASN A 1 -14.48 11.85 -1.91
N VAL A 2 -13.67 10.96 -1.31
CA VAL A 2 -13.90 10.45 0.07
C VAL A 2 -13.94 11.60 1.10
N GLU A 3 -12.97 12.51 1.02
CA GLU A 3 -12.90 13.69 1.89
C GLU A 3 -14.16 14.56 1.82
N GLU A 4 -14.66 14.85 0.62
CA GLU A 4 -15.89 15.66 0.44
C GLU A 4 -17.15 14.95 0.96
N GLN A 5 -17.21 13.62 0.84
CA GLN A 5 -18.42 12.85 1.16
C GLN A 5 -18.53 12.50 2.64
N ILE A 6 -17.40 12.20 3.29
CA ILE A 6 -17.38 11.69 4.66
C ILE A 6 -16.35 12.35 5.57
N GLY A 7 -15.60 13.35 5.10
CA GLY A 7 -14.64 14.12 5.90
C GLY A 7 -13.36 13.37 6.29
N VAL A 8 -13.13 12.16 5.75
CA VAL A 8 -11.93 11.37 6.02
C VAL A 8 -10.80 11.79 5.07
N THR A 9 -9.64 12.10 5.64
CA THR A 9 -8.44 12.55 4.91
C THR A 9 -7.24 11.65 5.13
N LEU A 10 -6.22 11.80 4.28
CA LEU A 10 -4.93 11.14 4.44
C LEU A 10 -3.89 12.16 4.88
N THR A 11 -3.10 11.81 5.89
CA THR A 11 -1.90 12.57 6.25
C THR A 11 -0.82 12.42 5.17
N GLU A 12 0.27 13.19 5.28
CA GLU A 12 1.44 13.03 4.40
C GLU A 12 2.06 11.61 4.44
N SER A 13 1.89 10.91 5.57
CA SER A 13 2.31 9.51 5.75
C SER A 13 1.25 8.49 5.35
N LEU A 14 0.11 8.93 4.80
CA LEU A 14 -1.04 8.11 4.37
C LEU A 14 -1.80 7.42 5.52
N ALA A 15 -1.64 7.90 6.76
CA ALA A 15 -2.57 7.52 7.83
C ALA A 15 -3.92 8.20 7.60
N MET A 16 -5.02 7.54 7.99
CA MET A 16 -6.35 8.14 7.91
C MET A 16 -6.62 9.06 9.12
N TRP A 17 -7.30 10.17 8.87
CA TRP A 17 -7.84 11.06 9.90
C TRP A 17 -9.35 11.24 9.66
N PRO A 18 -10.22 11.04 10.68
CA PRO A 18 -9.93 10.67 12.08
C PRO A 18 -9.32 9.27 12.23
N ALA A 19 -8.64 9.01 13.35
CA ALA A 19 -7.98 7.71 13.59
C ALA A 19 -8.95 6.52 13.64
N ALA A 20 -10.22 6.75 14.02
CA ALA A 20 -11.29 5.76 13.98
C ALA A 20 -11.87 5.59 12.56
N SER A 21 -11.01 5.32 11.58
CA SER A 21 -11.37 5.11 10.18
C SER A 21 -10.86 3.77 9.66
N VAL A 22 -11.59 3.16 8.72
CA VAL A 22 -11.19 1.92 8.05
C VAL A 22 -11.39 2.10 6.54
N SER A 23 -10.44 1.63 5.73
CA SER A 23 -10.54 1.58 4.27
C SER A 23 -9.93 0.29 3.73
N GLY A 24 -10.32 -0.11 2.53
CA GLY A 24 -9.83 -1.34 1.91
C GLY A 24 -10.49 -1.63 0.57
N TYR A 25 -10.18 -2.80 0.02
CA TYR A 25 -10.74 -3.31 -1.22
C TYR A 25 -11.69 -4.47 -0.97
N TYR A 26 -12.74 -4.59 -1.79
CA TYR A 26 -13.63 -5.75 -1.80
C TYR A 26 -13.20 -6.73 -2.90
N PHE A 27 -13.03 -8.00 -2.54
CA PHE A 27 -12.76 -9.10 -3.47
C PHE A 27 -13.92 -10.11 -3.37
N ALA A 28 -14.56 -10.44 -4.50
CA ALA A 28 -15.76 -11.28 -4.54
C ALA A 28 -15.48 -12.75 -4.95
N HIS A 29 -14.23 -13.10 -5.27
CA HIS A 29 -13.91 -14.46 -5.68
C HIS A 29 -14.04 -15.42 -4.48
N PRO A 30 -14.70 -16.59 -4.62
CA PRO A 30 -14.99 -17.48 -3.50
C PRO A 30 -13.73 -18.03 -2.81
N GLU A 31 -12.60 -18.07 -3.52
CA GLU A 31 -11.31 -18.50 -2.99
C GLU A 31 -10.43 -17.35 -2.48
N SER A 32 -10.93 -16.11 -2.50
CA SER A 32 -10.19 -14.98 -1.94
C SER A 32 -9.98 -15.15 -0.44
N ARG A 33 -8.74 -14.99 0.00
CA ARG A 33 -8.34 -15.07 1.40
C ARG A 33 -7.16 -14.16 1.67
N TYR A 34 -7.02 -13.72 2.92
CA TYR A 34 -5.81 -13.04 3.37
C TYR A 34 -4.62 -14.00 3.35
N PHE A 35 -3.46 -13.50 2.92
CA PHE A 35 -2.20 -14.22 2.98
C PHE A 35 -1.06 -13.23 3.23
N GLY A 36 0.03 -13.72 3.83
CA GLY A 36 1.25 -12.93 4.01
C GLY A 36 2.06 -12.89 2.71
N LEU A 37 2.51 -11.69 2.31
CA LEU A 37 3.30 -11.52 1.09
C LEU A 37 4.71 -12.14 1.17
N GLY A 38 5.29 -12.21 2.38
CA GLY A 38 6.67 -12.66 2.58
C GLY A 38 7.73 -11.59 2.22
N LYS A 39 8.98 -12.02 2.07
CA LYS A 39 10.07 -11.16 1.62
C LYS A 39 10.07 -11.03 0.10
N ILE A 40 10.36 -9.83 -0.41
CA ILE A 40 10.45 -9.55 -1.85
C ILE A 40 11.89 -9.27 -2.27
N THR A 41 12.23 -9.60 -3.52
CA THR A 41 13.57 -9.36 -4.08
C THR A 41 13.73 -7.93 -4.58
N ASP A 42 14.97 -7.52 -4.77
CA ASP A 42 15.31 -6.21 -5.35
C ASP A 42 14.75 -6.04 -6.78
N GLU A 43 14.69 -7.11 -7.57
CA GLU A 43 14.06 -7.09 -8.90
C GLU A 43 12.57 -6.76 -8.81
N GLN A 44 11.85 -7.33 -7.84
CA GLN A 44 10.43 -7.04 -7.63
C GLN A 44 10.20 -5.58 -7.19
N VAL A 45 11.11 -5.02 -6.39
CA VAL A 45 11.04 -3.60 -5.98
C VAL A 45 11.23 -2.68 -7.19
N LYS A 46 12.18 -2.99 -8.09
CA LYS A 46 12.43 -2.23 -9.32
C LYS A 46 11.21 -2.25 -10.25
N ASP A 47 10.62 -3.43 -10.45
CA ASP A 47 9.39 -3.59 -11.25
C ASP A 47 8.22 -2.80 -10.64
N TYR A 48 8.01 -2.89 -9.32
CA TYR A 48 6.98 -2.11 -8.64
C TYR A 48 7.19 -0.59 -8.78
N ALA A 49 8.44 -0.12 -8.64
CA ALA A 49 8.77 1.29 -8.81
C ALA A 49 8.43 1.78 -10.23
N SER A 50 8.76 0.98 -11.25
CA SER A 50 8.43 1.27 -12.65
C SER A 50 6.92 1.32 -12.88
N ARG A 51 6.17 0.28 -12.47
CA ARG A 51 4.70 0.22 -12.65
C ARG A 51 3.96 1.34 -11.93
N LYS A 52 4.45 1.78 -10.77
CA LYS A 52 3.86 2.87 -9.99
C LYS A 52 4.37 4.26 -10.43
N GLY A 53 5.37 4.33 -11.31
CA GLY A 53 5.97 5.60 -11.74
C GLY A 53 6.65 6.37 -10.60
N ILE A 54 7.29 5.67 -9.66
CA ILE A 54 8.04 6.29 -8.55
C ILE A 54 9.52 5.94 -8.61
N THR A 55 10.36 6.72 -7.91
CA THR A 55 11.79 6.39 -7.79
C THR A 55 12.00 5.09 -7.02
N LEU A 56 13.09 4.39 -7.34
CA LEU A 56 13.48 3.17 -6.62
C LEU A 56 13.69 3.43 -5.13
N GLU A 57 14.26 4.57 -4.77
CA GLU A 57 14.44 4.99 -3.38
C GLU A 57 13.09 5.12 -2.65
N LYS A 58 12.10 5.79 -3.27
CA LYS A 58 10.76 5.92 -2.70
C LYS A 58 10.09 4.55 -2.55
N ALA A 59 10.25 3.66 -3.54
CA ALA A 59 9.73 2.30 -3.45
C ALA A 59 10.35 1.53 -2.28
N ARG A 60 11.68 1.57 -2.12
CA ARG A 60 12.39 0.94 -1.00
C ARG A 60 11.93 1.50 0.35
N LYS A 61 11.71 2.82 0.46
CA LYS A 61 11.19 3.44 1.69
C LYS A 61 9.82 2.88 2.07
N TRP A 62 8.88 2.77 1.11
CA TRP A 62 7.54 2.22 1.36
C TRP A 62 7.54 0.71 1.66
N LEU A 63 8.42 -0.05 0.99
CA LEU A 63 8.45 -1.52 1.08
C LEU A 63 9.49 -2.05 2.09
N HIS A 64 10.18 -1.16 2.82
CA HIS A 64 11.28 -1.50 3.73
C HIS A 64 11.01 -2.72 4.64
N PRO A 65 9.82 -2.86 5.28
CA PRO A 65 9.57 -3.99 6.19
C PRO A 65 9.65 -5.38 5.51
N ILE A 66 9.38 -5.44 4.20
CA ILE A 66 9.26 -6.69 3.44
C ILE A 66 10.42 -6.93 2.47
N LEU A 67 11.46 -6.09 2.47
CA LEU A 67 12.65 -6.34 1.65
C LEU A 67 13.41 -7.57 2.15
N ALA A 68 13.82 -8.45 1.21
CA ALA A 68 14.88 -9.42 1.46
C ALA A 68 16.18 -8.64 1.75
N GLY A 69 16.86 -9.02 2.83
CA GLY A 69 18.14 -8.41 3.20
C GLY A 69 19.28 -8.82 2.27
#